data_AF-A0A914XH58-F1
#
_entry.id   AF-A0A914XH58-F1
#
_cell.length_a   1.000
_cell.length_b   1.000
_cell.length_c   1.000
_cell.angle_alpha   90.00
_cell.angle_beta   90.00
_cell.angle_gamma   90.00
#
_symmetry.space_group_name_H-M   'P 1'
#
loop_
_entity.id
_entity.type
_entity.pdbx_description
1 polymer ?
#
loop_
_entity_poly.entity_id
_entity_poly.type
_entity_poly.pdbx_seq_one_letter_code
_entity_poly.pdbx_strand_id
1 'polypeptide(L)'
;MSSSLPVIAPGSFRVTDKSLKDPVGFVNACRELIEWCSDVRAFQRSFEDNLITTLKVVVTLAVTEGYDQLLGARLIACCHRSRDRLTAANAGE
;
A
#
# COMPACT_ATOMS: atom_id res chain seq x y z
N MET A 1 -16.10 8.23 -27.93
CA MET A 1 -16.20 7.27 -26.80
C MET A 1 -14.92 6.44 -26.80
N SER A 2 -13.84 6.98 -26.24
CA SER A 2 -12.54 6.29 -26.21
C SER A 2 -12.43 5.50 -24.92
N SER A 3 -12.75 4.21 -25.02
CA SER A 3 -12.47 3.19 -24.02
C SER A 3 -10.95 3.03 -23.91
N SER A 4 -10.30 3.88 -23.10
CA SER A 4 -8.92 3.63 -22.71
C SER A 4 -8.93 2.53 -21.66
N LEU A 5 -8.52 1.33 -22.09
CA LEU A 5 -8.18 0.22 -21.21
C LEU A 5 -7.23 0.73 -20.11
N PRO A 6 -7.39 0.34 -18.84
CA PRO A 6 -6.40 0.66 -17.83
C PRO A 6 -5.11 -0.03 -18.22
N VAL A 7 -4.10 0.77 -18.55
CA VAL A 7 -2.76 0.30 -18.91
C VAL A 7 -2.27 -0.59 -17.76
N ILE A 8 -2.06 -1.88 -18.06
CA ILE A 8 -1.45 -2.82 -17.13
C ILE A 8 0.04 -2.46 -17.13
N ALA A 9 0.41 -1.50 -16.27
CA ALA A 9 1.82 -1.24 -15.97
C ALA A 9 2.32 -2.39 -15.08
N PRO A 10 3.51 -2.97 -15.36
CA PRO A 10 4.15 -3.91 -14.45
C PRO A 10 4.54 -3.15 -13.18
N GLY A 11 3.68 -3.21 -12.16
CA GLY A 11 3.83 -2.46 -10.91
C GLY A 11 2.57 -1.74 -10.41
N SER A 12 1.44 -1.80 -11.11
CA SER A 12 0.20 -1.17 -10.61
C SER A 12 -0.30 -1.85 -9.34
N PHE A 13 -0.16 -1.14 -8.24
CA PHE A 13 -0.79 -1.39 -6.95
C PHE A 13 -2.27 -1.80 -7.12
N ARG A 14 -2.58 -3.11 -7.01
CA ARG A 14 -3.95 -3.65 -7.22
C ARG A 14 -4.86 -3.50 -6.01
N VAL A 15 -4.34 -2.94 -4.93
CA VAL A 15 -5.10 -2.76 -3.69
C VAL A 15 -6.06 -1.59 -3.85
N THR A 16 -7.36 -1.92 -3.78
CA THR A 16 -8.42 -0.92 -3.77
C THR A 16 -8.93 -0.71 -2.35
N ASP A 17 -9.41 0.50 -2.02
CA ASP A 17 -10.09 0.79 -0.75
C ASP A 17 -11.23 -0.20 -0.46
N LYS A 18 -11.92 -0.67 -1.51
CA LYS A 18 -12.99 -1.66 -1.42
C LYS A 18 -12.48 -3.03 -0.95
N SER A 19 -11.30 -3.45 -1.43
CA SER A 19 -10.65 -4.70 -1.00
C SER A 19 -10.12 -4.61 0.44
N LEU A 20 -9.70 -3.42 0.87
CA LEU A 20 -9.26 -3.20 2.25
C LEU A 20 -10.43 -3.28 3.24
N LYS A 21 -11.60 -2.77 2.86
CA LYS A 21 -12.83 -2.80 3.69
C LYS A 21 -13.51 -4.16 3.75
N ASP A 22 -12.92 -5.19 3.15
CA ASP A 22 -13.39 -6.57 3.26
C ASP A 22 -12.33 -7.38 4.03
N PRO A 23 -12.68 -8.14 5.08
CA PRO A 23 -11.70 -8.86 5.89
C PRO A 23 -10.91 -9.93 5.10
N VAL A 24 -11.53 -10.55 4.09
CA VAL A 24 -10.85 -11.53 3.22
C VAL A 24 -9.96 -10.80 2.21
N GLY A 25 -10.47 -9.70 1.63
CA GLY A 25 -9.71 -8.82 0.74
C GLY A 25 -8.52 -8.16 1.43
N PHE A 26 -8.65 -7.80 2.70
CA PHE A 26 -7.64 -7.13 3.51
C PHE A 26 -6.37 -7.94 3.64
N VAL A 27 -6.50 -9.27 3.82
CA VAL A 27 -5.35 -10.17 3.93
C VAL A 27 -4.54 -10.19 2.63
N ASN A 28 -5.20 -10.37 1.49
CA ASN A 28 -4.54 -10.32 0.19
C ASN A 28 -3.94 -8.94 -0.10
N ALA A 29 -4.70 -7.88 0.19
CA ALA A 29 -4.28 -6.51 -0.02
C ALA A 29 -3.03 -6.17 0.79
N CYS A 30 -3.01 -6.48 2.09
CA CYS A 30 -1.85 -6.25 2.95
C CYS A 30 -0.62 -7.03 2.48
N ARG A 31 -0.81 -8.27 1.99
CA ARG A 31 0.30 -9.08 1.48
C ARG A 31 0.90 -8.48 0.21
N GLU A 32 0.06 -8.10 -0.77
CA GLU A 32 0.53 -7.39 -1.96
C GLU A 32 1.22 -6.08 -1.59
N LEU A 33 0.65 -5.32 -0.65
CA LEU A 33 1.25 -4.09 -0.10
C LEU A 33 2.64 -4.32 0.52
N ILE A 34 2.82 -5.40 1.29
CA ILE A 34 4.11 -5.74 1.90
C ILE A 34 5.14 -6.09 0.82
N GLU A 35 4.76 -6.91 -0.16
CA GLU A 35 5.64 -7.25 -1.29
C GLU A 35 6.02 -6.01 -2.08
N TRP A 36 5.05 -5.13 -2.31
CA TRP A 36 5.27 -3.86 -3.00
C TRP A 36 6.19 -2.93 -2.20
N CYS A 37 5.97 -2.78 -0.88
CA CYS A 37 6.83 -1.98 0.00
C CYS A 37 8.26 -2.55 0.17
N SER A 38 8.48 -3.80 -0.24
CA SER A 38 9.81 -4.39 -0.32
C SER A 38 10.56 -4.02 -1.61
N ASP A 39 9.85 -3.56 -2.66
CA ASP A 39 10.46 -3.13 -3.93
C ASP A 39 10.82 -1.64 -3.87
N VAL A 40 12.04 -1.28 -4.27
CA VAL A 40 12.49 0.13 -4.30
C VAL A 40 11.65 0.98 -5.27
N ARG A 41 11.07 0.37 -6.30
CA ARG A 41 10.23 1.05 -7.30
C ARG A 41 8.90 1.50 -6.71
N ALA A 42 8.52 0.98 -5.56
CA ALA A 42 7.33 1.41 -4.85
C ALA A 42 7.41 2.84 -4.32
N PHE A 43 8.64 3.31 -4.07
CA PHE A 43 8.93 4.59 -3.42
C PHE A 43 9.07 5.73 -4.43
N GLN A 44 8.24 5.72 -5.49
CA GLN A 44 8.17 6.82 -6.44
C GLN A 44 7.17 7.87 -5.97
N ARG A 45 7.48 9.16 -6.20
CA ARG A 45 6.68 10.33 -5.78
C ARG A 45 5.19 10.23 -6.24
N SER A 46 4.92 9.62 -7.39
CA SER A 46 3.57 9.40 -7.92
C SER A 46 2.72 8.39 -7.13
N PHE A 47 3.36 7.48 -6.40
CA PHE A 47 2.68 6.42 -5.64
C PHE A 47 2.76 6.65 -4.13
N GLU A 48 3.66 7.53 -3.68
CA GLU A 48 3.82 7.93 -2.28
C GLU A 48 2.50 8.40 -1.65
N ASP A 49 1.78 9.32 -2.31
CA ASP A 49 0.52 9.86 -1.80
C ASP A 49 -0.57 8.77 -1.66
N ASN A 50 -0.68 7.92 -2.67
CA ASN A 50 -1.59 6.77 -2.67
C ASN A 50 -1.23 5.75 -1.58
N LEU A 51 0.06 5.49 -1.37
CA LEU A 51 0.55 4.57 -0.35
C LEU A 51 0.29 5.10 1.06
N ILE A 52 0.55 6.38 1.32
CA ILE A 52 0.27 7.03 2.60
C ILE A 52 -1.22 7.00 2.91
N THR A 53 -2.07 7.33 1.92
CA THR A 53 -3.52 7.28 2.08
C THR A 53 -3.99 5.86 2.39
N THR A 54 -3.47 4.87 1.66
CA THR A 54 -3.79 3.45 1.89
C THR A 54 -3.36 2.97 3.27
N LEU A 55 -2.16 3.35 3.72
CA LEU A 55 -1.65 3.00 5.04
C LEU A 55 -2.53 3.53 6.17
N LYS A 56 -3.03 4.76 6.05
CA LYS A 56 -3.97 5.31 7.05
C LYS A 56 -5.24 4.47 7.17
N VAL A 57 -5.77 4.01 6.03
CA VAL A 57 -6.93 3.12 6.02
C VAL A 57 -6.58 1.78 6.66
N VAL A 58 -5.44 1.17 6.31
CA VAL A 58 -5.00 -0.10 6.89
C VAL A 58 -4.81 0.01 8.41
N VAL A 59 -4.19 1.08 8.91
CA VAL A 59 -4.01 1.32 10.36
C VAL A 59 -5.36 1.38 11.07
N THR A 60 -6.34 2.04 10.47
CA THR A 60 -7.70 2.16 11.02
C THR A 60 -8.43 0.82 11.02
N LEU A 61 -8.25 0.03 9.95
CA LEU A 61 -8.87 -1.31 9.85
C LEU A 61 -8.16 -2.34 10.74
N ALA A 62 -6.84 -2.25 10.91
CA ALA A 62 -6.06 -3.17 11.74
C ALA A 62 -6.39 -3.08 13.24
N VAL A 63 -7.01 -1.99 13.69
CA VAL A 63 -7.53 -1.87 15.07
C VAL A 63 -9.02 -2.23 15.16
N THR A 64 -9.66 -2.57 14.05
CA THR A 64 -11.07 -2.97 13.98
C THR A 64 -11.19 -4.48 14.21
N GLU A 65 -12.12 -4.91 15.07
CA GLU A 65 -12.40 -6.35 15.28
C GLU A 65 -12.85 -7.03 13.98
N GLY A 66 -12.33 -8.24 13.74
CA GLY A 66 -12.59 -9.02 12.52
C GLY A 66 -11.55 -8.84 11.41
N TYR A 67 -10.58 -7.94 11.56
CA TYR A 67 -9.44 -7.79 10.65
C TYR A 67 -8.16 -8.42 11.20
N ASP A 68 -7.23 -8.76 10.30
CA ASP A 68 -5.95 -9.36 10.67
C ASP A 68 -4.97 -8.29 11.19
N GLN A 69 -5.04 -8.05 12.50
CA GLN A 69 -4.24 -7.03 13.19
C GLN A 69 -2.73 -7.29 13.05
N LEU A 70 -2.33 -8.57 13.06
CA LEU A 70 -0.93 -8.97 12.93
C LEU A 70 -0.39 -8.61 11.55
N LEU A 71 -1.17 -8.85 10.50
CA LEU A 71 -0.80 -8.51 9.14
C LEU A 71 -0.75 -7.00 8.91
N GLY A 72 -1.72 -6.25 9.47
CA GLY A 72 -1.71 -4.80 9.47
C GLY A 72 -0.45 -4.22 10.15
N ALA A 73 -0.10 -4.75 11.34
CA ALA A 73 1.11 -4.35 12.05
C ALA A 73 2.40 -4.66 11.26
N ARG A 74 2.46 -5.81 10.57
CA ARG A 74 3.60 -6.16 9.71
C ARG A 74 3.74 -5.20 8.53
N LEU A 75 2.65 -4.80 7.90
CA LEU A 75 2.68 -3.81 6.83
C LEU A 75 3.20 -2.48 7.34
N ILE A 76 2.65 -1.97 8.46
CA ILE A 76 3.10 -0.72 9.08
C ILE A 76 4.61 -0.80 9.35
N ALA A 77 5.10 -1.88 9.97
CA ALA A 77 6.53 -2.05 10.23
C ALA A 77 7.39 -2.08 8.94
N CYS A 78 6.89 -2.69 7.87
CA CYS A 78 7.54 -2.69 6.56
C CYS A 78 7.63 -1.27 6.00
N CYS A 79 6.51 -0.54 5.98
CA CYS A 79 6.45 0.83 5.52
C CYS A 79 7.33 1.77 6.36
N HIS A 80 7.43 1.57 7.67
CA HIS A 80 8.33 2.35 8.54
C HIS A 80 9.81 2.14 8.18
N ARG A 81 10.22 0.92 7.83
CA ARG A 81 11.60 0.66 7.36
C ARG A 81 11.84 1.30 6.00
N SER A 82 10.85 1.25 5.12
CA SER A 82 10.99 1.84 3.79
C SER A 82 10.71 3.34 3.76
N ARG A 83 10.13 3.92 4.82
CA ARG A 83 9.95 5.37 5.01
C ARG A 83 11.27 6.12 4.94
N ASP A 84 12.34 5.52 5.46
CA ASP A 84 13.69 6.09 5.34
C ASP A 84 14.10 6.26 3.87
N ARG A 85 13.74 5.30 3.02
CA ARG A 85 13.97 5.35 1.57
C ARG A 85 13.05 6.34 0.86
N LEU A 86 11.79 6.42 1.30
CA LEU A 86 10.81 7.39 0.83
C LEU A 86 11.29 8.82 1.10
N THR A 87 11.71 9.08 2.35
CA THR A 87 12.26 10.37 2.80
C THR A 87 13.59 10.69 2.12
N ALA A 88 14.43 9.70 1.82
CA ALA A 88 15.66 9.93 1.06
C ALA A 88 15.39 10.30 -0.41
N ALA A 89 14.36 9.71 -1.03
CA ALA A 89 13.99 10.00 -2.42
C ALA A 89 13.37 11.39 -2.60
N ASN A 90 12.76 11.95 -1.56
CA ASN A 90 12.16 13.30 -1.58
C ASN A 90 13.05 14.39 -0.96
N ALA A 91 14.18 14.03 -0.34
CA ALA A 91 15.21 14.97 0.16
C ALA A 91 16.27 15.39 -0.89
N GLY A 92 16.15 14.92 -2.14
CA GLY A 92 16.99 15.34 -3.26
C GLY A 92 16.27 16.30 -4.20
N GLU A 93 16.09 17.55 -3.78
CA GLU A 93 15.98 18.72 -4.67
C GLU A 93 17.16 19.65 -4.43
#